data_AF-A0A1E7ZA67-F1
#
_entry.id   AF-A0A1E7ZA67-F1
#
_cell.length_a   1.000
_cell.length_b   1.000
_cell.length_c   1.000
_cell.angle_alpha   90.00
_cell.angle_beta   90.00
_cell.angle_gamma   90.00
#
_symmetry.space_group_name_H-M   'P 1'
#
loop_
_entity.id
_entity.type
_entity.pdbx_description
1 polymer ?
#
loop_
_entity_poly.entity_id
_entity_poly.type
_entity_poly.pdbx_seq_one_letter_code
_entity_poly.pdbx_strand_id
1 'polypeptide(L)'
;MKNKITVSGRLSLISSAVVVALTLSGCESTAKPTAEMPEVTINAHTELFNQTEKAFIADARSLAVFGLTPDKMQVKLAEKSPEEAKKLVAAMMATLAQRSYSSITQPTSDTDENGIHEPMSIMADTGIVPLNPDAGGYNGRTVLQPALFDKYKREPGPFSLNRYLDEKGGIPTFADAPVAIRRADLEAGNVEVAFVGVPLALSSGWRDSKNAPTIMRGMYGLSGYNVTGGVDPSLVLNIADYGNISVDNMSPELNVEHVEEQLSDMIAAGTIPFIVGGDHSLMYPSVKAVTASYPEDTVTVLHLDAHYRGERGLDHYYSDMQSVSNLIEQDILPGSQLVQLGLRGASQDKEALVWLREQKVKYHTMAEVDNKGWEPVMEAALSELKAGKGKTFISFDMSVVDPSQVSGAGQPVAGGISVRQAMTTVRRACAETDVAGFELLGMAPYLDLTYNSALSANQIMHACLTGVAMRKEGINKTNYVDPMALSHGG
;
A
#
# COMPACT_ATOMS: atom_id res chain seq x y z
N MET A 1 58.81 3.82 -53.07
CA MET A 1 58.43 2.98 -54.24
C MET A 1 57.54 1.84 -53.68
N LYS A 2 56.27 1.69 -54.11
CA LYS A 2 55.81 0.76 -55.20
C LYS A 2 56.16 -0.71 -54.90
N ASN A 3 55.28 -1.72 -54.86
CA ASN A 3 53.83 -1.90 -55.14
C ASN A 3 53.26 -2.91 -54.08
N LYS A 4 51.97 -3.11 -53.73
CA LYS A 4 50.66 -3.26 -54.42
C LYS A 4 50.53 -4.48 -55.37
N ILE A 5 49.55 -5.37 -55.12
CA ILE A 5 48.70 -6.20 -56.05
C ILE A 5 48.25 -7.51 -55.33
N THR A 6 47.04 -8.13 -55.44
CA THR A 6 45.63 -7.76 -55.82
C THR A 6 44.69 -8.95 -55.47
N VAL A 7 43.36 -8.81 -55.69
CA VAL A 7 42.26 -9.83 -55.80
C VAL A 7 41.58 -10.17 -54.45
N SER A 8 40.24 -10.29 -54.27
CA SER A 8 38.98 -9.88 -54.97
C SER A 8 37.80 -10.17 -53.99
N GLY A 9 36.57 -9.62 -54.05
CA GLY A 9 35.92 -8.58 -54.88
C GLY A 9 34.37 -8.66 -54.82
N ARG A 10 33.65 -7.62 -55.31
CA ARG A 10 32.16 -7.49 -55.48
C ARG A 10 31.33 -7.37 -54.18
N LEU A 11 30.24 -6.58 -54.04
CA LEU A 11 29.33 -5.83 -54.94
C LEU A 11 29.05 -4.41 -54.31
N SER A 12 29.07 -3.28 -55.02
CA SER A 12 27.89 -2.54 -55.60
C SER A 12 26.87 -1.98 -54.58
N LEU A 13 26.37 -0.73 -54.60
CA LEU A 13 26.67 0.53 -55.31
C LEU A 13 25.88 1.65 -54.60
N ILE A 14 26.48 2.82 -54.28
CA ILE A 14 25.74 4.01 -53.82
C ILE A 14 26.18 5.21 -54.67
N SER A 15 25.20 5.95 -55.19
CA SER A 15 25.32 7.12 -56.08
C SER A 15 24.06 7.94 -55.85
N SER A 16 24.00 9.27 -55.79
CA SER A 16 24.93 10.40 -55.80
C SER A 16 24.07 11.62 -55.46
N ALA A 17 24.70 12.70 -55.02
CA ALA A 17 24.07 13.96 -54.63
C ALA A 17 23.12 14.58 -55.69
N VAL A 18 22.24 15.49 -55.24
CA VAL A 18 22.15 16.88 -55.75
C VAL A 18 21.33 17.75 -54.78
N VAL A 19 21.78 19.01 -54.60
CA VAL A 19 21.07 20.08 -53.87
C VAL A 19 20.36 20.97 -54.88
N VAL A 20 19.05 21.24 -54.71
CA VAL A 20 18.32 22.31 -55.42
C VAL A 20 17.41 23.05 -54.43
N ALA A 21 17.32 24.37 -54.60
CA ALA A 21 16.71 25.30 -53.65
C ALA A 21 15.18 25.46 -53.79
N LEU A 22 14.57 26.06 -52.76
CA LEU A 22 13.19 26.56 -52.81
C LEU A 22 13.05 27.71 -53.80
N THR A 23 11.97 27.72 -54.60
CA THR A 23 11.05 28.86 -54.67
C THR A 23 9.67 28.46 -55.20
N LEU A 24 8.65 29.10 -54.62
CA LEU A 24 7.20 28.93 -54.78
C LEU A 24 6.67 28.93 -56.23
N SER A 25 5.63 28.14 -56.50
CA SER A 25 4.45 28.57 -57.29
C SER A 25 3.25 27.61 -57.14
N GLY A 26 2.12 28.18 -56.70
CA GLY A 26 0.73 27.74 -56.88
C GLY A 26 0.37 26.25 -56.99
N CYS A 27 -0.19 25.69 -55.91
CA CYS A 27 -1.27 24.71 -56.00
C CYS A 27 -2.30 25.01 -54.89
N GLU A 28 -3.54 25.29 -55.28
CA GLU A 28 -4.65 25.49 -54.36
C GLU A 28 -4.97 24.16 -53.64
N SER A 29 -5.19 24.20 -52.33
CA SER A 29 -5.65 23.02 -51.61
C SER A 29 -7.13 22.79 -51.91
N THR A 30 -7.42 21.84 -52.79
CA THR A 30 -8.78 21.28 -52.89
C THR A 30 -9.10 20.57 -51.58
N ALA A 31 -9.96 21.20 -50.76
CA ALA A 31 -10.42 20.60 -49.52
C ALA A 31 -11.13 19.27 -49.85
N LYS A 32 -10.67 18.17 -49.24
CA LYS A 32 -11.42 16.91 -49.31
C LYS A 32 -12.79 17.14 -48.68
N PRO A 33 -13.88 16.65 -49.29
CA PRO A 33 -15.18 16.69 -48.65
C PRO A 33 -15.11 15.87 -47.36
N THR A 34 -15.45 16.49 -46.23
CA THR A 34 -15.74 15.79 -44.99
C THR A 34 -16.90 14.84 -45.25
N ALA A 35 -16.65 13.54 -45.17
CA ALA A 35 -17.73 12.56 -45.15
C ALA A 35 -18.49 12.73 -43.84
N GLU A 36 -19.71 13.25 -43.91
CA GLU A 36 -20.64 13.20 -42.78
C GLU A 36 -20.86 11.73 -42.41
N MET A 37 -20.55 11.38 -41.17
CA MET A 37 -20.94 10.08 -40.63
C MET A 37 -22.46 10.04 -40.58
N PRO A 38 -23.10 8.91 -40.96
CA PRO A 38 -24.54 8.78 -40.83
C PRO A 38 -24.93 8.91 -39.36
N GLU A 39 -25.87 9.82 -39.06
CA GLU A 39 -26.51 9.87 -37.75
C GLU A 39 -27.25 8.55 -37.49
N VAL A 40 -26.62 7.66 -36.72
CA VAL A 40 -27.30 6.49 -36.19
C VAL A 40 -28.18 6.99 -35.05
N THR A 41 -29.45 7.27 -35.35
CA THR A 41 -30.44 7.65 -34.34
C THR A 41 -30.78 6.42 -33.48
N ILE A 42 -29.90 6.08 -32.55
CA ILE A 42 -30.14 5.06 -31.54
C ILE A 42 -31.24 5.60 -30.62
N ASN A 43 -32.46 5.07 -30.75
CA ASN A 43 -33.58 5.47 -29.90
C ASN A 43 -33.41 4.87 -28.50
N ALA A 44 -32.52 5.49 -27.71
CA ALA A 44 -32.06 5.04 -26.40
C ALA A 44 -33.10 5.30 -25.27
N HIS A 45 -34.38 4.98 -25.53
CA HIS A 45 -35.52 5.27 -24.66
C HIS A 45 -35.59 6.76 -24.25
N THR A 46 -35.26 7.68 -25.13
CA THR A 46 -35.08 9.11 -24.79
C THR A 46 -36.35 9.77 -24.25
N GLU A 47 -37.54 9.26 -24.53
CA GLU A 47 -38.81 9.76 -23.95
C GLU A 47 -39.03 9.32 -22.49
N LEU A 48 -38.37 8.25 -22.03
CA LEU A 48 -38.49 7.66 -20.69
C LEU A 48 -37.95 8.55 -19.56
N PHE A 49 -36.97 9.40 -19.91
CA PHE A 49 -36.15 10.17 -18.98
C PHE A 49 -36.67 11.58 -18.76
N ASN A 50 -36.65 12.04 -17.50
CA ASN A 50 -36.94 13.43 -17.13
C ASN A 50 -35.79 14.38 -17.55
N GLN A 51 -35.97 15.70 -17.40
CA GLN A 51 -34.96 16.67 -17.85
C GLN A 51 -33.62 16.54 -17.11
N THR A 52 -33.63 16.21 -15.82
CA THR A 52 -32.41 16.02 -15.01
C THR A 52 -31.66 14.75 -15.43
N GLU A 53 -32.39 13.65 -15.65
CA GLU A 53 -31.85 12.39 -16.19
C GLU A 53 -31.25 12.62 -17.59
N LYS A 54 -31.92 13.39 -18.45
CA LYS A 54 -31.43 13.78 -19.79
C LYS A 54 -30.16 14.63 -19.73
N ALA A 55 -30.12 15.63 -18.85
CA ALA A 55 -28.94 16.47 -18.65
C ALA A 55 -27.74 15.63 -18.17
N PHE A 56 -27.96 14.68 -17.27
CA PHE A 56 -26.93 13.74 -16.83
C PHE A 56 -26.44 12.80 -17.95
N ILE A 57 -27.34 12.26 -18.79
CA ILE A 57 -26.99 11.42 -19.95
C ILE A 57 -26.21 12.23 -21.02
N ALA A 58 -26.40 13.54 -21.08
CA ALA A 58 -25.66 14.43 -21.99
C ALA A 58 -24.33 14.93 -21.41
N ASP A 59 -24.14 14.95 -20.09
CA ASP A 59 -22.93 15.46 -19.46
C ASP A 59 -21.76 14.47 -19.56
N ALA A 60 -20.90 14.71 -20.55
CA ALA A 60 -19.65 13.98 -20.75
C ALA A 60 -18.74 13.97 -19.50
N ARG A 61 -18.79 15.00 -18.64
CA ARG A 61 -17.96 15.06 -17.42
C ARG A 61 -18.45 14.09 -16.35
N SER A 62 -19.75 14.04 -16.11
CA SER A 62 -20.38 13.08 -15.19
C SER A 62 -20.32 11.64 -15.70
N LEU A 63 -20.43 11.43 -17.02
CA LEU A 63 -20.31 10.09 -17.62
C LEU A 63 -18.87 9.55 -17.64
N ALA A 64 -17.87 10.42 -17.77
CA ALA A 64 -16.46 10.02 -17.75
C ALA A 64 -16.05 9.34 -16.42
N VAL A 65 -16.72 9.67 -15.31
CA VAL A 65 -16.57 9.02 -13.99
C VAL A 65 -16.83 7.51 -14.07
N PHE A 66 -17.70 7.08 -15.00
CA PHE A 66 -18.05 5.67 -15.23
C PHE A 66 -17.34 5.08 -16.47
N GLY A 67 -16.34 5.78 -17.03
CA GLY A 67 -15.63 5.38 -18.25
C GLY A 67 -16.45 5.51 -19.54
N LEU A 68 -17.53 6.32 -19.52
CA LEU A 68 -18.47 6.48 -20.63
C LEU A 68 -18.36 7.86 -21.28
N THR A 69 -18.62 7.90 -22.59
CA THR A 69 -18.99 9.12 -23.33
C THR A 69 -20.52 9.16 -23.50
N PRO A 70 -21.13 10.30 -23.85
CA PRO A 70 -22.56 10.36 -24.18
C PRO A 70 -22.97 9.31 -25.21
N ASP A 71 -22.19 9.10 -26.27
CA ASP A 71 -22.45 8.09 -27.32
C ASP A 71 -22.42 6.66 -26.74
N LYS A 72 -21.41 6.34 -25.93
CA LYS A 72 -21.32 5.03 -25.24
C LYS A 72 -22.48 4.84 -24.26
N MET A 73 -22.96 5.91 -23.64
CA MET A 73 -24.12 5.86 -22.74
C MET A 73 -25.41 5.58 -23.51
N GLN A 74 -25.63 6.22 -24.66
CA GLN A 74 -26.79 5.93 -25.52
C GLN A 74 -26.81 4.47 -26.00
N VAL A 75 -25.67 3.93 -26.43
CA VAL A 75 -25.54 2.49 -26.77
C VAL A 75 -25.89 1.62 -25.56
N LYS A 76 -25.30 1.90 -24.39
CA LYS A 76 -25.51 1.12 -23.15
C LYS A 76 -26.94 1.19 -22.59
N LEU A 77 -27.70 2.24 -22.92
CA LEU A 77 -29.12 2.37 -22.60
C LEU A 77 -30.01 1.63 -23.61
N ALA A 78 -29.66 1.63 -24.89
CA ALA A 78 -30.39 0.89 -25.93
C ALA A 78 -30.27 -0.63 -25.79
N GLU A 79 -29.17 -1.12 -25.21
CA GLU A 79 -28.97 -2.54 -24.85
C GLU A 79 -29.83 -3.03 -23.67
N LYS A 80 -30.67 -2.18 -23.07
CA LYS A 80 -31.44 -2.48 -21.85
C LYS A 80 -32.94 -2.33 -22.04
N SER A 81 -33.70 -3.07 -21.22
CA SER A 81 -35.15 -2.82 -21.08
C SER A 81 -35.40 -1.43 -20.47
N PRO A 82 -36.58 -0.81 -20.71
CA PRO A 82 -36.88 0.52 -20.16
C PRO A 82 -36.71 0.60 -18.64
N GLU A 83 -37.20 -0.38 -17.88
CA GLU A 83 -37.07 -0.41 -16.42
C GLU A 83 -35.61 -0.52 -15.96
N GLU A 84 -34.77 -1.29 -16.66
CA GLU A 84 -33.34 -1.42 -16.35
C GLU A 84 -32.55 -0.19 -16.75
N ALA A 85 -32.89 0.45 -17.87
CA ALA A 85 -32.28 1.70 -18.32
C ALA A 85 -32.57 2.82 -17.30
N LYS A 86 -33.79 2.91 -16.78
CA LYS A 86 -34.16 3.87 -15.74
C LYS A 86 -33.46 3.60 -14.41
N LYS A 87 -33.41 2.33 -13.98
CA LYS A 87 -32.65 1.94 -12.77
C LYS A 87 -31.16 2.22 -12.91
N LEU A 88 -30.56 2.02 -14.09
CA LEU A 88 -29.15 2.32 -14.34
C LEU A 88 -28.87 3.82 -14.20
N VAL A 89 -29.68 4.67 -14.85
CA VAL A 89 -29.51 6.14 -14.78
C VAL A 89 -29.73 6.64 -13.35
N ALA A 90 -30.79 6.19 -12.68
CA ALA A 90 -31.06 6.53 -11.28
C ALA A 90 -29.92 6.07 -10.35
N ALA A 91 -29.36 4.88 -10.55
CA ALA A 91 -28.23 4.39 -9.77
C ALA A 91 -26.95 5.20 -10.03
N MET A 92 -26.64 5.54 -11.30
CA MET A 92 -25.47 6.37 -11.62
C MET A 92 -25.61 7.79 -11.05
N MET A 93 -26.81 8.39 -11.11
CA MET A 93 -27.10 9.68 -10.48
C MET A 93 -27.05 9.60 -8.95
N ALA A 94 -27.53 8.53 -8.34
CA ALA A 94 -27.44 8.31 -6.88
C ALA A 94 -25.99 8.10 -6.43
N THR A 95 -25.18 7.34 -7.17
CA THR A 95 -23.74 7.19 -6.92
C THR A 95 -23.01 8.52 -7.08
N LEU A 96 -23.40 9.40 -8.02
CA LEU A 96 -22.86 10.76 -8.09
C LEU A 96 -23.37 11.68 -6.98
N ALA A 97 -24.60 11.52 -6.50
CA ALA A 97 -25.11 12.29 -5.36
C ALA A 97 -24.39 11.88 -4.06
N GLN A 98 -24.08 10.59 -3.88
CA GLN A 98 -23.26 10.07 -2.77
C GLN A 98 -21.77 10.46 -2.88
N ARG A 99 -21.33 10.92 -4.06
CA ARG A 99 -19.99 11.44 -4.33
C ARG A 99 -19.85 12.92 -3.91
N SER A 100 -20.96 13.60 -3.67
CA SER A 100 -21.00 14.98 -3.17
C SER A 100 -21.00 15.03 -1.65
N TYR A 101 -20.49 16.13 -1.10
CA TYR A 101 -20.53 16.44 0.34
C TYR A 101 -21.97 16.53 0.87
N SER A 102 -22.18 16.22 2.15
CA SER A 102 -23.48 16.28 2.83
C SER A 102 -23.39 16.95 4.20
N SER A 103 -24.21 17.98 4.43
CA SER A 103 -24.27 18.77 5.66
C SER A 103 -25.62 18.65 6.36
N ILE A 104 -25.65 18.07 7.57
CA ILE A 104 -26.78 18.17 8.50
C ILE A 104 -26.32 18.88 9.78
N THR A 105 -26.56 20.19 9.85
CA THR A 105 -26.44 21.05 11.04
C THR A 105 -27.27 22.34 10.86
N GLN A 106 -28.60 22.26 10.87
CA GLN A 106 -29.52 23.40 10.61
C GLN A 106 -30.77 23.30 11.51
N PRO A 107 -31.32 24.44 12.01
CA PRO A 107 -31.93 25.47 11.17
C PRO A 107 -31.59 26.95 11.46
N THR A 108 -31.19 27.68 10.41
CA THR A 108 -31.81 28.90 9.82
C THR A 108 -32.73 29.82 10.65
N SER A 109 -32.60 31.14 10.43
CA SER A 109 -33.75 32.08 10.32
C SER A 109 -33.46 33.32 9.46
N ASP A 110 -34.42 33.69 8.60
CA ASP A 110 -34.47 34.86 7.69
C ASP A 110 -34.37 36.22 8.42
N THR A 111 -33.53 37.19 8.03
CA THR A 111 -33.53 38.15 6.87
C THR A 111 -34.57 39.28 6.90
N ASP A 112 -34.13 40.54 6.72
CA ASP A 112 -35.00 41.69 6.34
C ASP A 112 -34.29 42.80 5.51
N GLU A 113 -34.92 43.97 5.39
CA GLU A 113 -34.99 44.79 4.16
C GLU A 113 -33.76 45.63 3.76
N ASN A 114 -32.77 45.77 4.64
CA ASN A 114 -31.35 46.03 4.30
C ASN A 114 -30.44 45.20 5.24
N GLY A 115 -30.98 44.12 5.79
CA GLY A 115 -30.75 43.67 7.16
C GLY A 115 -29.57 42.72 7.32
N ILE A 116 -28.41 43.26 7.67
CA ILE A 116 -27.33 42.51 8.30
C ILE A 116 -27.78 42.09 9.71
N HIS A 117 -27.70 40.79 10.01
CA HIS A 117 -27.82 40.29 11.38
C HIS A 117 -26.69 39.28 11.65
N GLU A 118 -25.85 39.56 12.64
CA GLU A 118 -24.97 38.56 13.27
C GLU A 118 -25.85 37.64 14.15
N PRO A 119 -25.64 36.31 14.23
CA PRO A 119 -24.43 35.76 14.85
C PRO A 119 -23.89 34.43 14.26
N MET A 120 -22.69 34.02 14.69
CA MET A 120 -22.04 32.76 14.27
C MET A 120 -22.59 31.50 14.95
N SER A 121 -22.66 30.37 14.22
CA SER A 121 -21.85 29.16 14.54
C SER A 121 -22.10 27.98 13.57
N ILE A 122 -21.06 27.50 12.89
CA ILE A 122 -20.87 26.11 12.40
C ILE A 122 -19.44 25.94 11.84
N MET A 123 -18.90 24.72 11.86
CA MET A 123 -17.46 24.44 11.82
C MET A 123 -16.79 24.55 10.44
N ALA A 124 -15.48 24.81 10.42
CA ALA A 124 -14.72 25.28 9.26
C ALA A 124 -13.47 24.44 8.92
N ASP A 125 -13.04 24.56 7.65
CA ASP A 125 -11.76 24.12 7.07
C ASP A 125 -10.56 24.82 7.74
N THR A 126 -9.46 24.08 7.98
CA THR A 126 -8.30 24.52 8.78
C THR A 126 -7.14 25.12 7.95
N GLY A 127 -7.21 25.08 6.61
CA GLY A 127 -6.55 26.10 5.77
C GLY A 127 -5.01 26.18 5.73
N ILE A 128 -4.27 25.06 5.75
CA ILE A 128 -2.83 25.07 5.39
C ILE A 128 -2.63 24.78 3.90
N VAL A 129 -3.33 23.77 3.34
CA VAL A 129 -3.65 23.66 1.92
C VAL A 129 -5.10 23.14 1.84
N PRO A 130 -6.11 24.02 1.69
CA PRO A 130 -7.50 23.59 1.70
C PRO A 130 -7.80 22.69 0.50
N LEU A 131 -8.19 21.45 0.77
CA LEU A 131 -8.66 20.52 -0.24
C LEU A 131 -10.04 20.97 -0.72
N ASN A 132 -10.23 21.14 -2.03
CA ASN A 132 -11.49 21.61 -2.60
C ASN A 132 -12.65 20.62 -2.32
N PRO A 133 -13.61 20.91 -1.41
CA PRO A 133 -14.67 19.98 -1.05
C PRO A 133 -15.77 19.90 -2.13
N ASP A 134 -15.89 20.92 -2.98
CA ASP A 134 -16.79 20.96 -4.13
C ASP A 134 -16.25 20.13 -5.32
N ALA A 135 -14.99 19.67 -5.23
CA ALA A 135 -14.45 18.76 -6.21
C ALA A 135 -15.14 17.40 -6.07
N GLY A 136 -16.07 17.08 -6.98
CA GLY A 136 -16.68 15.74 -7.01
C GLY A 136 -15.67 14.59 -7.09
N GLY A 137 -14.39 14.84 -7.39
CA GLY A 137 -13.32 13.83 -7.30
C GLY A 137 -12.85 13.46 -5.88
N TYR A 138 -13.30 14.15 -4.82
CA TYR A 138 -12.71 14.12 -3.47
C TYR A 138 -12.46 12.69 -2.94
N ASN A 139 -13.51 11.89 -2.78
CA ASN A 139 -13.41 10.49 -2.32
C ASN A 139 -13.11 9.48 -3.46
N GLY A 140 -12.60 9.96 -4.60
CA GLY A 140 -12.46 9.15 -5.82
C GLY A 140 -11.47 7.98 -5.72
N ARG A 141 -10.65 7.93 -4.66
CA ARG A 141 -9.73 6.82 -4.37
C ARG A 141 -10.19 5.89 -3.25
N THR A 142 -11.08 6.35 -2.37
CA THR A 142 -11.53 5.65 -1.17
C THR A 142 -12.87 4.92 -1.37
N VAL A 143 -13.69 5.35 -2.33
CA VAL A 143 -14.96 4.68 -2.67
C VAL A 143 -14.72 3.36 -3.41
N LEU A 144 -15.10 2.25 -2.77
CA LEU A 144 -15.08 0.92 -3.39
C LEU A 144 -16.02 0.83 -4.61
N GLN A 145 -15.57 0.09 -5.64
CA GLN A 145 -16.40 -0.20 -6.79
C GLN A 145 -17.63 -1.06 -6.39
N PRO A 146 -18.87 -0.62 -6.67
CA PRO A 146 -20.06 -1.40 -6.31
C PRO A 146 -20.07 -2.76 -7.02
N ALA A 147 -20.41 -3.84 -6.29
CA ALA A 147 -20.44 -5.20 -6.82
C ALA A 147 -21.36 -5.41 -8.03
N LEU A 148 -22.28 -4.47 -8.30
CA LEU A 148 -23.11 -4.46 -9.52
C LEU A 148 -22.29 -4.26 -10.81
N PHE A 149 -21.07 -3.73 -10.71
CA PHE A 149 -20.14 -3.61 -11.84
C PHE A 149 -19.33 -4.88 -12.11
N ASP A 150 -19.38 -5.88 -11.22
CA ASP A 150 -18.75 -7.18 -11.46
C ASP A 150 -19.45 -7.87 -12.64
N LYS A 151 -18.80 -7.86 -13.81
CA LYS A 151 -19.32 -8.53 -15.02
C LYS A 151 -19.61 -10.02 -14.79
N TYR A 152 -18.87 -10.63 -13.87
CA TYR A 152 -19.03 -12.02 -13.45
C TYR A 152 -19.33 -12.06 -11.96
N LYS A 153 -20.56 -12.45 -11.60
CA LYS A 153 -20.88 -12.78 -10.21
C LYS A 153 -20.12 -14.05 -9.84
N ARG A 154 -19.41 -14.00 -8.72
CA ARG A 154 -18.76 -15.15 -8.08
C ARG A 154 -19.24 -15.24 -6.63
N GLU A 155 -19.18 -16.43 -6.06
CA GLU A 155 -19.33 -16.58 -4.61
C GLU A 155 -18.16 -15.88 -3.89
N PRO A 156 -18.37 -15.40 -2.66
CA PRO A 156 -17.30 -14.88 -1.83
C PRO A 156 -16.25 -15.96 -1.53
N GLY A 157 -14.99 -15.56 -1.51
CA GLY A 157 -13.84 -16.41 -1.19
C GLY A 157 -12.60 -16.08 -2.03
N PRO A 158 -11.40 -16.47 -1.58
CA PRO A 158 -10.18 -16.26 -2.34
C PRO A 158 -10.18 -17.12 -3.60
N PHE A 159 -9.65 -16.62 -4.72
CA PHE A 159 -9.60 -17.32 -5.99
C PHE A 159 -8.21 -17.24 -6.62
N SER A 160 -7.76 -18.33 -7.24
CA SER A 160 -6.44 -18.35 -7.89
C SER A 160 -6.46 -17.61 -9.23
N LEU A 161 -5.35 -16.92 -9.53
CA LEU A 161 -5.08 -16.37 -10.86
C LEU A 161 -4.29 -17.34 -11.76
N ASN A 162 -3.86 -18.48 -11.22
CA ASN A 162 -3.01 -19.43 -11.94
C ASN A 162 -3.83 -20.24 -12.96
N ARG A 163 -3.27 -20.40 -14.16
CA ARG A 163 -3.78 -21.24 -15.24
C ARG A 163 -3.36 -22.70 -15.09
N TYR A 164 -2.15 -22.94 -14.57
CA TYR A 164 -1.59 -24.27 -14.37
C TYR A 164 -1.41 -24.56 -12.88
N LEU A 165 -1.43 -25.86 -12.53
CA LEU A 165 -1.27 -26.31 -11.15
C LEU A 165 0.03 -25.80 -10.49
N ASP A 166 1.13 -25.82 -11.25
CA ASP A 166 2.48 -25.45 -10.82
C ASP A 166 3.01 -24.22 -11.62
N GLU A 167 2.19 -23.18 -11.79
CA GLU A 167 2.54 -22.03 -12.66
C GLU A 167 3.62 -21.11 -12.08
N LYS A 168 4.88 -21.37 -12.45
CA LYS A 168 6.03 -20.51 -12.12
C LYS A 168 6.19 -19.39 -13.15
N GLY A 169 5.47 -18.29 -12.95
CA GLY A 169 5.44 -17.13 -13.86
C GLY A 169 4.04 -16.70 -14.30
N GLY A 170 3.02 -16.98 -13.48
CA GLY A 170 1.65 -16.49 -13.68
C GLY A 170 1.50 -15.00 -13.37
N ILE A 171 0.28 -14.55 -13.07
CA ILE A 171 0.08 -13.19 -12.58
C ILE A 171 0.62 -13.12 -11.15
N PRO A 172 1.63 -12.27 -10.85
CA PRO A 172 2.32 -12.31 -9.57
C PRO A 172 1.43 -11.82 -8.42
N THR A 173 1.35 -12.62 -7.37
CA THR A 173 0.70 -12.33 -6.08
C THR A 173 1.68 -12.59 -4.95
N PHE A 174 1.44 -12.01 -3.77
CA PHE A 174 2.28 -12.27 -2.61
C PHE A 174 2.23 -13.75 -2.23
N ALA A 175 3.39 -14.38 -2.09
CA ALA A 175 3.54 -15.82 -1.78
C ALA A 175 2.84 -16.78 -2.76
N ASP A 176 2.57 -16.36 -4.00
CA ASP A 176 1.73 -17.07 -4.98
C ASP A 176 0.31 -17.37 -4.46
N ALA A 177 -0.17 -16.59 -3.48
CA ALA A 177 -1.44 -16.81 -2.79
C ALA A 177 -2.66 -16.52 -3.69
N PRO A 178 -3.82 -17.17 -3.43
CA PRO A 178 -5.10 -16.77 -4.00
C PRO A 178 -5.45 -15.31 -3.70
N VAL A 179 -6.17 -14.66 -4.61
CA VAL A 179 -6.57 -13.27 -4.47
C VAL A 179 -7.91 -13.15 -3.76
N ALA A 180 -7.98 -12.24 -2.80
CA ALA A 180 -9.21 -11.72 -2.21
C ALA A 180 -9.38 -10.25 -2.64
N ILE A 181 -10.62 -9.79 -2.88
CA ILE A 181 -10.90 -8.39 -3.31
C ILE A 181 -11.81 -7.68 -2.29
N ARG A 182 -12.60 -8.42 -1.52
CA ARG A 182 -13.53 -7.89 -0.53
C ARG A 182 -13.37 -8.59 0.80
N ARG A 183 -13.76 -7.91 1.88
CA ARG A 183 -13.88 -8.47 3.23
C ARG A 183 -14.61 -9.81 3.26
N ALA A 184 -15.72 -9.94 2.52
CA ALA A 184 -16.47 -11.19 2.40
C ALA A 184 -15.66 -12.36 1.81
N ASP A 185 -14.57 -12.11 1.07
CA ASP A 185 -13.65 -13.14 0.60
C ASP A 185 -12.73 -13.63 1.72
N LEU A 186 -12.27 -12.72 2.58
CA LEU A 186 -11.47 -13.05 3.76
C LEU A 186 -12.30 -13.92 4.72
N GLU A 187 -13.54 -13.50 4.99
CA GLU A 187 -14.48 -14.20 5.86
C GLU A 187 -14.86 -15.58 5.29
N ALA A 188 -15.27 -15.67 4.02
CA ALA A 188 -15.65 -16.95 3.41
C ALA A 188 -14.47 -17.92 3.21
N GLY A 189 -13.26 -17.38 2.99
CA GLY A 189 -12.03 -18.17 2.93
C GLY A 189 -11.49 -18.61 4.29
N ASN A 190 -12.01 -18.07 5.40
CA ASN A 190 -11.39 -18.14 6.73
C ASN A 190 -9.89 -17.77 6.65
N VAL A 191 -9.59 -16.64 5.99
CA VAL A 191 -8.22 -16.19 5.73
C VAL A 191 -7.56 -15.74 7.03
N GLU A 192 -6.49 -16.41 7.41
CA GLU A 192 -5.75 -16.16 8.66
C GLU A 192 -4.71 -15.06 8.48
N VAL A 193 -4.08 -14.99 7.30
CA VAL A 193 -3.11 -13.94 6.95
C VAL A 193 -3.43 -13.41 5.55
N ALA A 194 -3.55 -12.09 5.43
CA ALA A 194 -3.72 -11.44 4.13
C ALA A 194 -2.61 -10.41 3.90
N PHE A 195 -1.91 -10.55 2.78
CA PHE A 195 -0.95 -9.56 2.33
C PHE A 195 -1.69 -8.38 1.69
N VAL A 196 -1.34 -7.15 2.05
CA VAL A 196 -1.93 -5.94 1.49
C VAL A 196 -0.85 -4.92 1.18
N GLY A 197 -0.86 -4.38 -0.04
CA GLY A 197 0.10 -3.36 -0.45
C GLY A 197 -0.41 -1.95 -0.17
N VAL A 198 0.45 -1.05 0.33
CA VAL A 198 0.11 0.36 0.52
C VAL A 198 1.15 1.25 -0.17
N PRO A 199 0.93 1.65 -1.44
CA PRO A 199 1.96 2.28 -2.27
C PRO A 199 2.13 3.79 -1.99
N LEU A 200 2.42 4.17 -0.74
CA LEU A 200 2.56 5.57 -0.29
C LEU A 200 4.02 5.95 0.04
N ALA A 201 4.64 6.85 -0.71
CA ALA A 201 6.04 7.28 -0.49
C ALA A 201 6.21 8.81 -0.47
N LEU A 202 5.20 9.51 0.05
CA LEU A 202 5.14 10.97 -0.05
C LEU A 202 6.01 11.67 1.00
N SER A 203 5.99 11.20 2.24
CA SER A 203 6.70 11.86 3.35
C SER A 203 8.21 11.63 3.30
N SER A 204 8.62 10.45 2.83
CA SER A 204 10.02 10.09 2.56
C SER A 204 10.66 10.84 1.39
N GLY A 205 10.04 11.90 0.86
CA GLY A 205 10.61 12.66 -0.25
C GLY A 205 10.81 11.84 -1.53
N TRP A 206 9.85 10.95 -1.85
CA TRP A 206 9.82 10.15 -3.07
C TRP A 206 10.97 9.14 -3.22
N ARG A 207 11.54 8.65 -2.11
CA ARG A 207 12.58 7.60 -2.07
C ARG A 207 12.03 6.19 -2.35
N ASP A 208 11.21 6.08 -3.40
CA ASP A 208 10.71 4.90 -4.10
C ASP A 208 9.83 3.86 -3.37
N SER A 209 9.62 3.96 -2.05
CA SER A 209 8.96 2.87 -1.29
C SER A 209 7.54 2.47 -1.72
N LYS A 210 6.86 3.33 -2.50
CA LYS A 210 5.57 3.05 -3.15
C LYS A 210 5.61 1.92 -4.18
N ASN A 211 6.78 1.62 -4.75
CA ASN A 211 6.93 0.57 -5.76
C ASN A 211 7.19 -0.81 -5.13
N ALA A 212 7.50 -0.87 -3.83
CA ALA A 212 7.73 -2.13 -3.11
C ALA A 212 6.60 -3.16 -3.27
N PRO A 213 5.29 -2.82 -3.17
CA PRO A 213 4.22 -3.82 -3.25
C PRO A 213 4.12 -4.51 -4.62
N THR A 214 4.55 -3.84 -5.69
CA THR A 214 4.55 -4.39 -7.04
C THR A 214 5.78 -5.27 -7.26
N ILE A 215 6.96 -4.79 -6.86
CA ILE A 215 8.22 -5.52 -7.06
C ILE A 215 8.30 -6.76 -6.16
N MET A 216 7.82 -6.69 -4.92
CA MET A 216 7.86 -7.82 -3.98
C MET A 216 6.92 -8.96 -4.36
N ARG A 217 5.75 -8.67 -4.95
CA ARG A 217 4.89 -9.70 -5.57
C ARG A 217 5.58 -10.43 -6.72
N GLY A 218 6.32 -9.70 -7.55
CA GLY A 218 7.08 -10.26 -8.67
C GLY A 218 8.40 -10.94 -8.27
N MET A 219 8.71 -10.99 -6.97
CA MET A 219 9.98 -11.51 -6.45
C MET A 219 9.73 -12.79 -5.66
N TYR A 220 10.69 -13.73 -5.73
CA TYR A 220 10.61 -15.01 -5.01
C TYR A 220 10.96 -14.85 -3.52
N GLY A 221 10.84 -15.95 -2.77
CA GLY A 221 11.27 -16.03 -1.36
C GLY A 221 10.17 -15.79 -0.32
N LEU A 222 8.90 -15.66 -0.74
CA LEU A 222 7.73 -15.52 0.16
C LEU A 222 7.01 -16.82 0.49
N SER A 223 7.25 -17.88 -0.26
CA SER A 223 6.55 -19.18 -0.19
C SER A 223 7.56 -20.33 -0.05
N GLY A 224 7.09 -21.48 0.45
CA GLY A 224 7.88 -22.70 0.57
C GLY A 224 8.40 -22.98 1.99
N TYR A 225 8.91 -24.20 2.17
CA TYR A 225 9.41 -24.73 3.44
C TYR A 225 10.55 -23.90 4.06
N ASN A 226 10.39 -23.46 5.30
CA ASN A 226 11.43 -22.80 6.08
C ASN A 226 12.24 -23.83 6.87
N VAL A 227 13.48 -24.07 6.44
CA VAL A 227 14.38 -25.06 7.08
C VAL A 227 14.53 -24.84 8.58
N THR A 228 14.74 -23.60 9.03
CA THR A 228 14.93 -23.28 10.46
C THR A 228 13.66 -23.47 11.28
N GLY A 229 12.49 -23.20 10.70
CA GLY A 229 11.19 -23.31 11.36
C GLY A 229 10.58 -24.71 11.36
N GLY A 230 10.99 -25.58 10.43
CA GLY A 230 10.44 -26.94 10.30
C GLY A 230 9.08 -27.01 9.58
N VAL A 231 8.61 -25.89 9.00
CA VAL A 231 7.25 -25.77 8.45
C VAL A 231 7.24 -25.04 7.11
N ASP A 232 6.27 -25.37 6.26
CA ASP A 232 5.88 -24.54 5.12
C ASP A 232 4.61 -23.75 5.48
N PRO A 233 4.71 -22.42 5.65
CA PRO A 233 3.55 -21.64 6.09
C PRO A 233 2.37 -21.66 5.11
N SER A 234 2.60 -21.84 3.80
CA SER A 234 1.50 -21.86 2.81
C SER A 234 0.69 -23.17 2.84
N LEU A 235 1.22 -24.22 3.50
CA LEU A 235 0.50 -25.48 3.73
C LEU A 235 -0.21 -25.51 5.09
N VAL A 236 0.11 -24.57 5.99
CA VAL A 236 -0.40 -24.49 7.37
C VAL A 236 -1.45 -23.39 7.52
N LEU A 237 -1.31 -22.27 6.81
CA LEU A 237 -2.16 -21.08 6.94
C LEU A 237 -3.05 -20.86 5.71
N ASN A 238 -4.29 -20.46 5.93
CA ASN A 238 -5.14 -19.89 4.89
C ASN A 238 -4.62 -18.48 4.56
N ILE A 239 -3.87 -18.35 3.47
CA ILE A 239 -3.27 -17.07 3.03
C ILE A 239 -3.98 -16.48 1.81
N ALA A 240 -4.01 -15.15 1.70
CA ALA A 240 -4.49 -14.44 0.51
C ALA A 240 -3.67 -13.19 0.17
N ASP A 241 -3.67 -12.80 -1.09
CA ASP A 241 -3.28 -11.45 -1.53
C ASP A 241 -4.53 -10.59 -1.63
N TYR A 242 -4.62 -9.54 -0.81
CA TYR A 242 -5.76 -8.62 -0.73
C TYR A 242 -5.58 -7.38 -1.63
N GLY A 243 -4.65 -7.43 -2.59
CA GLY A 243 -4.40 -6.34 -3.51
C GLY A 243 -3.69 -5.16 -2.85
N ASN A 244 -3.98 -3.95 -3.32
CA ASN A 244 -3.44 -2.73 -2.73
C ASN A 244 -4.57 -1.87 -2.17
N ILE A 245 -4.35 -1.28 -1.00
CA ILE A 245 -5.13 -0.12 -0.56
C ILE A 245 -4.79 1.04 -1.50
N SER A 246 -5.83 1.73 -1.97
CA SER A 246 -5.72 2.88 -2.84
C SER A 246 -5.26 4.09 -2.03
N VAL A 247 -4.31 4.88 -2.54
CA VAL A 247 -3.76 6.03 -1.81
C VAL A 247 -3.80 7.28 -2.68
N ASP A 248 -3.99 8.46 -2.06
CA ASP A 248 -3.66 9.73 -2.69
C ASP A 248 -2.16 10.00 -2.64
N ASN A 249 -1.58 10.33 -3.78
CA ASN A 249 -0.14 10.63 -3.91
C ASN A 249 0.18 12.11 -3.65
N MET A 250 -0.80 12.91 -3.20
CA MET A 250 -0.68 14.35 -2.94
C MET A 250 -1.06 14.75 -1.51
N SER A 251 -1.61 13.83 -0.69
CA SER A 251 -2.02 14.12 0.69
C SER A 251 -1.80 12.88 1.56
N PRO A 252 -0.85 12.88 2.51
CA PRO A 252 -0.77 11.87 3.56
C PRO A 252 -2.01 11.89 4.45
N GLU A 253 -2.59 13.06 4.67
CA GLU A 253 -3.74 13.29 5.57
C GLU A 253 -4.96 12.44 5.15
N LEU A 254 -5.32 12.47 3.85
CA LEU A 254 -6.40 11.64 3.29
C LEU A 254 -6.12 10.13 3.36
N ASN A 255 -4.85 9.73 3.45
CA ASN A 255 -4.48 8.31 3.51
C ASN A 255 -4.56 7.74 4.91
N VAL A 256 -4.32 8.54 5.96
CA VAL A 256 -4.28 8.05 7.35
C VAL A 256 -5.60 7.38 7.72
N GLU A 257 -6.72 8.10 7.59
CA GLU A 257 -8.05 7.57 7.94
C GLU A 257 -8.44 6.39 7.03
N HIS A 258 -8.19 6.50 5.71
CA HIS A 258 -8.56 5.43 4.79
C HIS A 258 -7.76 4.12 5.00
N VAL A 259 -6.45 4.22 5.24
CA VAL A 259 -5.62 3.04 5.55
C VAL A 259 -6.04 2.43 6.88
N GLU A 260 -6.30 3.25 7.90
CA GLU A 260 -6.81 2.80 9.20
C GLU A 260 -8.14 2.03 9.06
N GLU A 261 -9.10 2.57 8.32
CA GLU A 261 -10.39 1.91 8.05
C GLU A 261 -10.20 0.56 7.35
N GLN A 262 -9.42 0.51 6.26
CA GLN A 262 -9.23 -0.73 5.49
C GLN A 262 -8.51 -1.82 6.30
N LEU A 263 -7.53 -1.45 7.12
CA LEU A 263 -6.85 -2.40 8.01
C LEU A 263 -7.76 -2.88 9.14
N SER A 264 -8.58 -1.99 9.71
CA SER A 264 -9.59 -2.35 10.71
C SER A 264 -10.62 -3.33 10.14
N ASP A 265 -11.03 -3.16 8.89
CA ASP A 265 -11.94 -4.08 8.19
C ASP A 265 -11.33 -5.48 7.97
N MET A 266 -10.02 -5.57 7.70
CA MET A 266 -9.28 -6.84 7.63
C MET A 266 -9.22 -7.54 8.99
N ILE A 267 -8.88 -6.80 10.06
CA ILE A 267 -8.78 -7.35 11.42
C ILE A 267 -10.16 -7.80 11.91
N ALA A 268 -11.22 -7.05 11.59
CA ALA A 268 -12.60 -7.40 11.89
C ALA A 268 -13.14 -8.63 11.12
N ALA A 269 -12.45 -9.06 10.05
CA ALA A 269 -12.69 -10.35 9.38
C ALA A 269 -11.99 -11.54 10.08
N GLY A 270 -11.20 -11.28 11.12
CA GLY A 270 -10.37 -12.29 11.80
C GLY A 270 -8.99 -12.52 11.15
N THR A 271 -8.59 -11.67 10.20
CA THR A 271 -7.38 -11.82 9.40
C THR A 271 -6.23 -10.96 9.95
N ILE A 272 -5.02 -11.53 10.02
CA ILE A 272 -3.79 -10.79 10.34
C ILE A 272 -3.31 -10.05 9.07
N PRO A 273 -3.26 -8.71 9.05
CA PRO A 273 -2.72 -7.97 7.92
C PRO A 273 -1.19 -8.09 7.87
N PHE A 274 -0.68 -8.45 6.68
CA PHE A 274 0.74 -8.35 6.31
C PHE A 274 0.88 -7.17 5.34
N ILE A 275 1.21 -6.00 5.90
CA ILE A 275 1.22 -4.73 5.19
C ILE A 275 2.56 -4.57 4.49
N VAL A 276 2.54 -4.24 3.19
CA VAL A 276 3.75 -4.16 2.38
C VAL A 276 3.89 -2.79 1.74
N GLY A 277 5.09 -2.23 1.87
CA GLY A 277 5.54 -1.06 1.13
C GLY A 277 5.05 0.28 1.68
N GLY A 278 5.45 1.32 0.97
CA GLY A 278 5.33 2.69 1.44
C GLY A 278 6.38 3.08 2.48
N ASP A 279 6.38 4.35 2.87
CA ASP A 279 7.29 4.90 3.87
C ASP A 279 6.74 4.83 5.30
N HIS A 280 7.59 5.17 6.27
CA HIS A 280 7.30 4.95 7.69
C HIS A 280 6.14 5.81 8.23
N SER A 281 5.59 6.76 7.46
CA SER A 281 4.34 7.43 7.83
C SER A 281 3.17 6.45 8.00
N LEU A 282 3.22 5.28 7.35
CA LEU A 282 2.21 4.23 7.46
C LEU A 282 2.15 3.52 8.81
N MET A 283 3.23 3.52 9.60
CA MET A 283 3.21 2.93 10.95
C MET A 283 2.14 3.58 11.82
N TYR A 284 1.86 4.88 11.64
CA TYR A 284 0.83 5.58 12.40
C TYR A 284 -0.59 4.99 12.18
N PRO A 285 -1.17 4.98 10.97
CA PRO A 285 -2.47 4.35 10.73
C PRO A 285 -2.46 2.83 10.93
N SER A 286 -1.35 2.14 10.64
CA SER A 286 -1.22 0.68 10.88
C SER A 286 -1.37 0.33 12.35
N VAL A 287 -0.58 0.97 13.23
CA VAL A 287 -0.65 0.73 14.67
C VAL A 287 -2.00 1.20 15.22
N LYS A 288 -2.54 2.34 14.76
CA LYS A 288 -3.85 2.85 15.19
C LYS A 288 -5.00 1.89 14.88
N ALA A 289 -5.06 1.33 13.68
CA ALA A 289 -6.06 0.32 13.32
C ALA A 289 -5.97 -0.94 14.21
N VAL A 290 -4.74 -1.36 14.51
CA VAL A 290 -4.50 -2.53 15.37
C VAL A 290 -4.89 -2.22 16.81
N THR A 291 -4.45 -1.10 17.41
CA THR A 291 -4.79 -0.76 18.81
C THR A 291 -6.29 -0.54 18.99
N ALA A 292 -6.98 0.08 18.02
CA ALA A 292 -8.43 0.24 18.04
C ALA A 292 -9.22 -1.10 17.92
N SER A 293 -8.60 -2.15 17.38
CA SER A 293 -9.23 -3.47 17.18
C SER A 293 -9.13 -4.41 18.38
N TYR A 294 -8.37 -4.06 19.42
CA TYR A 294 -8.16 -4.89 20.61
C TYR A 294 -8.44 -4.08 21.90
N PRO A 295 -8.57 -4.74 23.07
CA PRO A 295 -8.75 -4.02 24.33
C PRO A 295 -7.60 -3.03 24.61
N GLU A 296 -7.94 -1.92 25.26
CA GLU A 296 -7.00 -0.88 25.70
C GLU A 296 -5.79 -1.47 26.44
N ASP A 297 -4.59 -0.96 26.18
CA ASP A 297 -3.32 -1.46 26.71
C ASP A 297 -3.05 -2.97 26.47
N THR A 298 -3.58 -3.58 25.40
CA THR A 298 -3.31 -5.00 25.05
C THR A 298 -2.64 -5.24 23.69
N VAL A 299 -1.92 -4.22 23.17
CA VAL A 299 -1.05 -4.35 22.01
C VAL A 299 0.36 -3.92 22.39
N THR A 300 1.39 -4.66 21.98
CA THR A 300 2.80 -4.25 22.13
C THR A 300 3.49 -4.24 20.79
N VAL A 301 4.15 -3.14 20.45
CA VAL A 301 4.79 -2.92 19.15
C VAL A 301 6.28 -3.25 19.24
N LEU A 302 6.76 -4.13 18.36
CA LEU A 302 8.18 -4.25 18.04
C LEU A 302 8.46 -3.43 16.78
N HIS A 303 9.30 -2.40 16.90
CA HIS A 303 9.69 -1.50 15.84
C HIS A 303 11.18 -1.71 15.52
N LEU A 304 11.45 -2.30 14.36
CA LEU A 304 12.82 -2.53 13.87
C LEU A 304 13.16 -1.46 12.83
N ASP A 305 14.00 -0.49 13.21
CA ASP A 305 14.38 0.64 12.35
C ASP A 305 15.77 1.15 12.79
N ALA A 306 16.47 1.83 11.89
CA ALA A 306 17.62 2.66 12.25
C ALA A 306 17.18 3.93 13.02
N HIS A 307 15.97 4.42 12.76
CA HIS A 307 15.46 5.71 13.25
C HIS A 307 14.41 5.52 14.33
N TYR A 308 14.39 6.41 15.32
CA TYR A 308 13.38 6.39 16.37
C TYR A 308 11.99 6.90 15.95
N ARG A 309 11.87 7.59 14.81
CA ARG A 309 10.62 8.14 14.23
C ARG A 309 9.82 9.03 15.20
N GLY A 310 10.52 9.67 16.13
CA GLY A 310 9.95 10.41 17.26
C GLY A 310 10.30 11.90 17.24
N GLU A 311 10.71 12.42 16.08
CA GLU A 311 10.94 13.83 15.85
C GLU A 311 9.67 14.65 16.14
N ARG A 312 9.82 15.92 16.52
CA ARG A 312 8.72 16.78 16.99
C ARG A 312 8.90 18.21 16.47
N GLY A 313 7.78 18.93 16.31
CA GLY A 313 7.79 20.32 15.87
C GLY A 313 8.24 20.52 14.42
N LEU A 314 8.09 19.49 13.58
CA LEU A 314 8.27 19.61 12.13
C LEU A 314 7.04 20.32 11.49
N ASP A 315 7.21 20.75 10.25
CA ASP A 315 6.22 21.49 9.46
C ASP A 315 5.03 20.63 8.99
N HIS A 316 5.29 19.36 8.67
CA HIS A 316 4.26 18.37 8.37
C HIS A 316 3.88 17.59 9.65
N TYR A 317 2.60 17.22 9.79
CA TYR A 317 2.15 16.45 10.95
C TYR A 317 2.31 14.93 10.74
N TYR A 318 1.95 14.43 9.57
CA TYR A 318 2.12 13.02 9.20
C TYR A 318 3.35 12.83 8.32
N SER A 319 4.41 12.24 8.88
CA SER A 319 5.66 11.99 8.17
C SER A 319 6.38 10.71 8.61
N ASP A 320 7.30 10.22 7.78
CA ASP A 320 8.27 9.16 8.12
C ASP A 320 9.31 9.59 9.17
N MET A 321 9.11 10.71 9.86
CA MET A 321 9.91 11.15 11.00
C MET A 321 9.06 11.29 12.29
N GLN A 322 7.73 11.19 12.22
CA GLN A 322 6.84 11.52 13.35
C GLN A 322 5.89 10.39 13.79
N SER A 323 5.95 9.21 13.18
CA SER A 323 5.01 8.13 13.51
C SER A 323 5.01 7.74 14.99
N VAL A 324 6.17 7.67 15.65
CA VAL A 324 6.27 7.30 17.08
C VAL A 324 5.89 8.46 18.00
N SER A 325 6.25 9.71 17.67
CA SER A 325 5.80 10.87 18.45
C SER A 325 4.28 11.04 18.35
N ASN A 326 3.70 10.92 17.15
CA ASN A 326 2.26 10.99 16.94
C ASN A 326 1.50 9.86 17.68
N LEU A 327 2.01 8.62 17.66
CA LEU A 327 1.38 7.50 18.38
C LEU A 327 1.32 7.72 19.90
N ILE A 328 2.36 8.35 20.48
CA ILE A 328 2.47 8.60 21.92
C ILE A 328 1.70 9.87 22.31
N GLU A 329 1.83 10.96 21.56
CA GLU A 329 1.21 12.26 21.89
C GLU A 329 -0.29 12.32 21.63
N GLN A 330 -0.84 11.39 20.85
CA GLN A 330 -2.29 11.22 20.64
C GLN A 330 -2.87 10.04 21.44
N ASP A 331 -2.15 9.52 22.44
CA ASP A 331 -2.58 8.42 23.32
C ASP A 331 -3.00 7.12 22.57
N ILE A 332 -2.48 6.90 21.35
CA ILE A 332 -2.79 5.71 20.52
C ILE A 332 -2.00 4.48 20.97
N LEU A 333 -0.76 4.68 21.41
CA LEU A 333 0.10 3.63 21.98
C LEU A 333 0.97 4.23 23.10
N PRO A 334 0.84 3.78 24.36
CA PRO A 334 1.69 4.26 25.43
C PRO A 334 3.13 3.78 25.19
N GLY A 335 4.12 4.66 25.35
CA GLY A 335 5.53 4.34 25.02
C GLY A 335 6.09 3.09 25.72
N SER A 336 5.59 2.72 26.90
CA SER A 336 5.94 1.46 27.59
C SER A 336 5.56 0.16 26.83
N GLN A 337 4.71 0.27 25.81
CA GLN A 337 4.31 -0.79 24.89
C GLN A 337 5.05 -0.73 23.54
N LEU A 338 6.03 0.17 23.39
CA LEU A 338 6.92 0.24 22.24
C LEU A 338 8.31 -0.31 22.61
N VAL A 339 8.78 -1.27 21.80
CA VAL A 339 10.15 -1.82 21.83
C VAL A 339 10.83 -1.46 20.51
N GLN A 340 11.87 -0.63 20.55
CA GLN A 340 12.66 -0.26 19.37
C GLN A 340 13.98 -1.05 19.32
N LEU A 341 14.36 -1.56 18.14
CA LEU A 341 15.58 -2.34 17.94
C LEU A 341 16.32 -1.95 16.66
N GLY A 342 17.60 -1.61 16.79
CA GLY A 342 18.50 -1.28 15.67
C GLY A 342 18.83 0.21 15.52
N LEU A 343 18.40 1.03 16.49
CA LEU A 343 18.54 2.48 16.46
C LEU A 343 20.00 2.93 16.31
N ARG A 344 20.27 3.82 15.35
CA ARG A 344 21.58 4.37 15.04
C ARG A 344 21.49 5.54 14.06
N GLY A 345 22.50 6.41 14.11
CA GLY A 345 22.63 7.53 13.17
C GLY A 345 22.53 8.88 13.89
N ALA A 346 22.30 9.93 13.13
CA ALA A 346 22.37 11.30 13.63
C ALA A 346 21.10 11.78 14.34
N SER A 347 19.93 11.19 14.07
CA SER A 347 18.66 11.66 14.64
C SER A 347 18.33 11.11 16.04
N GLN A 348 19.09 10.15 16.57
CA GLN A 348 18.99 9.68 17.96
C GLN A 348 20.05 10.37 18.82
N ASP A 349 19.98 11.70 18.85
CA ASP A 349 20.83 12.51 19.73
C ASP A 349 20.47 12.31 21.21
N LYS A 350 21.16 13.02 22.09
CA LYS A 350 20.99 12.85 23.54
C LYS A 350 19.57 13.26 23.97
N GLU A 351 19.02 14.28 23.34
CA GLU A 351 17.71 14.85 23.60
C GLU A 351 16.60 13.89 23.17
N ALA A 352 16.72 13.26 22.00
CA ALA A 352 15.85 12.17 21.54
C ALA A 352 15.88 10.96 22.49
N LEU A 353 17.08 10.53 22.90
CA LEU A 353 17.26 9.41 23.83
C LEU A 353 16.74 9.70 25.26
N VAL A 354 16.76 10.97 25.70
CA VAL A 354 16.11 11.39 26.96
C VAL A 354 14.60 11.31 26.81
N TRP A 355 14.03 11.87 25.75
CA TRP A 355 12.58 11.83 25.51
C TRP A 355 12.04 10.40 25.44
N LEU A 356 12.72 9.48 24.73
CA LEU A 356 12.33 8.06 24.69
C LEU A 356 12.23 7.46 26.09
N ARG A 357 13.15 7.81 27.00
CA ARG A 357 13.11 7.35 28.41
C ARG A 357 11.98 7.98 29.20
N GLU A 358 11.69 9.25 28.98
CA GLU A 358 10.58 9.96 29.63
C GLU A 358 9.23 9.35 29.22
N GLN A 359 9.07 9.00 27.94
CA GLN A 359 7.92 8.27 27.41
C GLN A 359 7.92 6.77 27.75
N LYS A 360 8.96 6.27 28.45
CA LYS A 360 9.16 4.87 28.84
C LYS A 360 9.29 3.90 27.64
N VAL A 361 9.64 4.41 26.46
CA VAL A 361 9.97 3.58 25.29
C VAL A 361 11.20 2.76 25.61
N LYS A 362 11.09 1.45 25.37
CA LYS A 362 12.21 0.53 25.51
C LYS A 362 12.96 0.55 24.18
N TYR A 363 14.26 0.79 24.20
CA TYR A 363 15.03 0.94 22.96
C TYR A 363 16.40 0.29 23.05
N HIS A 364 16.82 -0.30 21.94
CA HIS A 364 18.09 -0.99 21.77
C HIS A 364 18.83 -0.41 20.57
N THR A 365 19.95 0.27 20.84
CA THR A 365 20.79 0.90 19.82
C THR A 365 21.86 -0.07 19.30
N MET A 366 22.41 0.20 18.11
CA MET A 366 23.56 -0.60 17.65
C MET A 366 24.81 -0.38 18.52
N ALA A 367 24.94 0.76 19.21
CA ALA A 367 25.99 0.95 20.22
C ALA A 367 25.81 0.03 21.46
N GLU A 368 24.58 -0.39 21.77
CA GLU A 368 24.35 -1.43 22.78
C GLU A 368 24.80 -2.81 22.25
N VAL A 369 24.50 -3.11 20.98
CA VAL A 369 24.94 -4.34 20.28
C VAL A 369 26.47 -4.43 20.22
N ASP A 370 27.16 -3.34 19.89
CA ASP A 370 28.63 -3.29 19.87
C ASP A 370 29.25 -3.57 21.25
N ASN A 371 28.57 -3.18 22.33
CA ASN A 371 29.04 -3.33 23.70
C ASN A 371 28.66 -4.69 24.34
N LYS A 372 27.50 -5.26 23.99
CA LYS A 372 26.95 -6.50 24.61
C LYS A 372 26.98 -7.73 23.70
N GLY A 373 27.19 -7.56 22.40
CA GLY A 373 26.91 -8.57 21.38
C GLY A 373 25.44 -8.54 20.93
N TRP A 374 25.16 -9.14 19.78
CA TRP A 374 23.83 -9.16 19.18
C TRP A 374 22.84 -10.02 19.96
N GLU A 375 23.21 -11.25 20.29
CA GLU A 375 22.31 -12.24 20.87
C GLU A 375 21.70 -11.75 22.20
N PRO A 376 22.45 -11.18 23.17
CA PRO A 376 21.87 -10.67 24.40
C PRO A 376 20.89 -9.51 24.20
N VAL A 377 21.12 -8.65 23.20
CA VAL A 377 20.24 -7.51 22.89
C VAL A 377 18.96 -7.98 22.20
N MET A 378 19.06 -8.92 21.26
CA MET A 378 17.90 -9.56 20.64
C MET A 378 17.03 -10.30 21.68
N GLU A 379 17.65 -11.03 22.62
CA GLU A 379 16.89 -11.70 23.70
C GLU A 379 16.21 -10.70 24.65
N ALA A 380 16.85 -9.55 24.92
CA ALA A 380 16.22 -8.48 25.70
C ALA A 380 14.98 -7.94 24.99
N ALA A 381 15.10 -7.49 23.73
CA ALA A 381 13.99 -6.97 22.93
C ALA A 381 12.82 -7.97 22.82
N LEU A 382 13.12 -9.25 22.53
CA LEU A 382 12.08 -10.29 22.45
C LEU A 382 11.45 -10.61 23.82
N SER A 383 12.20 -10.51 24.92
CA SER A 383 11.66 -10.69 26.27
C SER A 383 10.77 -9.52 26.69
N GLU A 384 11.15 -8.30 26.32
CA GLU A 384 10.38 -7.09 26.57
C GLU A 384 9.09 -7.01 25.76
N LEU A 385 9.10 -7.56 24.54
CA LEU A 385 7.92 -7.78 23.70
C LEU A 385 6.99 -8.83 24.33
N LYS A 386 7.53 -9.99 24.77
CA LYS A 386 6.77 -11.05 25.46
C LYS A 386 6.21 -10.62 26.83
N ALA A 387 6.83 -9.63 27.48
CA ALA A 387 6.31 -9.03 28.70
C ALA A 387 5.15 -8.04 28.45
N GLY A 388 4.87 -7.72 27.18
CA GLY A 388 3.66 -7.03 26.75
C GLY A 388 2.39 -7.82 27.10
N LYS A 389 1.27 -7.11 27.20
CA LYS A 389 -0.05 -7.74 27.38
C LYS A 389 -0.69 -7.98 26.02
N GLY A 390 -1.35 -9.12 25.86
CA GLY A 390 -2.21 -9.40 24.71
C GLY A 390 -1.44 -9.66 23.41
N LYS A 391 -1.74 -8.85 22.40
CA LYS A 391 -1.27 -9.00 21.02
C LYS A 391 0.05 -8.28 20.76
N THR A 392 0.72 -8.65 19.68
CA THR A 392 1.91 -7.95 19.18
C THR A 392 1.71 -7.45 17.75
N PHE A 393 2.20 -6.24 17.49
CA PHE A 393 2.35 -5.70 16.14
C PHE A 393 3.84 -5.55 15.84
N ILE A 394 4.26 -5.86 14.62
CA ILE A 394 5.67 -5.85 14.23
C ILE A 394 5.84 -4.93 13.03
N SER A 395 6.49 -3.78 13.27
CA SER A 395 6.87 -2.83 12.24
C SER A 395 8.34 -3.00 11.86
N PHE A 396 8.60 -3.32 10.60
CA PHE A 396 9.94 -3.55 10.08
C PHE A 396 10.28 -2.52 8.99
N ASP A 397 11.20 -1.59 9.30
CA ASP A 397 11.79 -0.69 8.31
C ASP A 397 13.01 -1.34 7.65
N MET A 398 13.07 -1.33 6.33
CA MET A 398 14.20 -1.90 5.59
C MET A 398 15.56 -1.30 5.98
N SER A 399 15.59 -0.05 6.46
CA SER A 399 16.81 0.63 6.93
C SER A 399 17.40 0.06 8.21
N VAL A 400 16.69 -0.81 8.96
CA VAL A 400 17.30 -1.50 10.11
C VAL A 400 18.48 -2.39 9.67
N VAL A 401 18.39 -2.95 8.47
CA VAL A 401 19.40 -3.81 7.84
C VAL A 401 20.58 -2.96 7.36
N ASP A 402 21.80 -3.50 7.44
CA ASP A 402 22.99 -2.80 6.97
C ASP A 402 22.97 -2.60 5.44
N PRO A 403 23.28 -1.39 4.92
CA PRO A 403 23.24 -1.08 3.50
C PRO A 403 24.28 -1.84 2.64
N SER A 404 25.29 -2.49 3.25
CA SER A 404 26.15 -3.44 2.55
C SER A 404 25.44 -4.74 2.14
N GLN A 405 24.31 -5.05 2.78
CA GLN A 405 23.44 -6.18 2.43
C GLN A 405 22.16 -5.74 1.75
N VAL A 406 21.59 -4.58 2.09
CA VAL A 406 20.35 -4.06 1.48
C VAL A 406 20.48 -2.57 1.15
N SER A 407 20.78 -2.25 -0.11
CA SER A 407 20.83 -0.86 -0.57
C SER A 407 19.45 -0.26 -0.85
N GLY A 408 18.45 -1.10 -1.14
CA GLY A 408 17.07 -0.71 -1.43
C GLY A 408 16.28 -0.33 -0.17
N ALA A 409 16.74 0.67 0.57
CA ALA A 409 16.04 1.28 1.70
C ALA A 409 15.94 2.79 1.51
N GLY A 410 14.81 3.39 1.90
CA GLY A 410 14.56 4.82 1.70
C GLY A 410 15.50 5.73 2.51
N GLN A 411 15.80 5.38 3.76
CA GLN A 411 16.74 6.12 4.62
C GLN A 411 17.87 5.17 5.09
N PRO A 412 18.86 4.81 4.26
CA PRO A 412 19.86 3.82 4.63
C PRO A 412 20.87 4.40 5.64
N VAL A 413 21.16 3.66 6.72
CA VAL A 413 22.17 4.05 7.73
C VAL A 413 23.19 2.91 7.90
N ALA A 414 24.48 3.20 7.86
CA ALA A 414 25.53 2.18 8.04
C ALA A 414 25.59 1.61 9.47
N GLY A 415 26.16 0.42 9.64
CA GLY A 415 26.29 -0.25 10.94
C GLY A 415 25.01 -0.95 11.41
N GLY A 416 24.23 -1.50 10.47
CA GLY A 416 22.95 -2.16 10.74
C GLY A 416 23.06 -3.65 11.08
N ILE A 417 21.90 -4.29 11.24
CA ILE A 417 21.82 -5.75 11.41
C ILE A 417 21.97 -6.46 10.06
N SER A 418 22.43 -7.70 10.05
CA SER A 418 22.40 -8.53 8.84
C SER A 418 21.00 -9.08 8.54
N VAL A 419 20.75 -9.44 7.28
CA VAL A 419 19.49 -10.08 6.84
C VAL A 419 19.21 -11.36 7.64
N ARG A 420 20.24 -12.15 7.95
CA ARG A 420 20.11 -13.35 8.80
C ARG A 420 19.63 -13.03 10.21
N GLN A 421 20.13 -11.93 10.80
CA GLN A 421 19.69 -11.47 12.12
C GLN A 421 18.24 -10.99 12.06
N ALA A 422 17.88 -10.18 11.07
CA ALA A 422 16.50 -9.73 10.82
C ALA A 422 15.51 -10.92 10.71
N MET A 423 15.78 -11.88 9.82
CA MET A 423 14.97 -13.10 9.67
C MET A 423 14.84 -13.88 10.98
N THR A 424 15.90 -13.94 11.78
CA THR A 424 15.89 -14.67 13.06
C THR A 424 15.00 -13.97 14.09
N THR A 425 15.14 -12.65 14.24
CA THR A 425 14.34 -11.86 15.17
C THR A 425 12.87 -11.87 14.78
N VAL A 426 12.56 -11.62 13.51
CA VAL A 426 11.17 -11.53 13.02
C VAL A 426 10.46 -12.88 13.13
N ARG A 427 11.09 -13.99 12.73
CA ARG A 427 10.51 -15.34 12.95
C ARG A 427 10.23 -15.63 14.41
N ARG A 428 11.15 -15.26 15.30
CA ARG A 428 11.00 -15.49 16.75
C ARG A 428 9.94 -14.60 17.37
N ALA A 429 9.85 -13.33 16.97
CA ALA A 429 8.75 -12.46 17.38
C ALA A 429 7.40 -13.10 16.98
N CYS A 430 7.24 -13.49 15.70
CA CYS A 430 5.97 -14.03 15.20
C CYS A 430 5.63 -15.43 15.74
N ALA A 431 6.62 -16.24 16.16
CA ALA A 431 6.38 -17.55 16.79
C ALA A 431 6.11 -17.45 18.31
N GLU A 432 6.91 -16.67 19.03
CA GLU A 432 6.88 -16.61 20.49
C GLU A 432 5.72 -15.74 21.01
N THR A 433 5.19 -14.81 20.21
CA THR A 433 4.10 -13.88 20.59
C THR A 433 2.83 -14.04 19.75
N ASP A 434 1.71 -13.45 20.20
CA ASP A 434 0.41 -13.54 19.52
C ASP A 434 0.22 -12.35 18.56
N VAL A 435 0.59 -12.54 17.29
CA VAL A 435 0.64 -11.45 16.29
C VAL A 435 -0.75 -10.99 15.89
N ALA A 436 -0.98 -9.68 15.93
CA ALA A 436 -2.15 -8.99 15.40
C ALA A 436 -1.92 -8.34 14.03
N GLY A 437 -0.66 -8.11 13.65
CA GLY A 437 -0.29 -7.57 12.35
C GLY A 437 1.22 -7.49 12.17
N PHE A 438 1.66 -7.44 10.93
CA PHE A 438 3.05 -7.27 10.54
C PHE A 438 3.12 -6.27 9.38
N GLU A 439 4.12 -5.39 9.37
CA GLU A 439 4.38 -4.50 8.25
C GLU A 439 5.86 -4.49 7.85
N LEU A 440 6.12 -4.41 6.54
CA LEU A 440 7.44 -4.16 5.97
C LEU A 440 7.42 -2.86 5.17
N LEU A 441 8.02 -1.83 5.75
CA LEU A 441 8.06 -0.46 5.25
C LEU A 441 9.46 -0.07 4.77
N GLY A 442 9.57 1.04 4.06
CA GLY A 442 10.85 1.67 3.72
C GLY A 442 11.70 0.95 2.66
N MET A 443 11.28 -0.23 2.18
CA MET A 443 11.94 -0.92 1.05
C MET A 443 11.78 -0.09 -0.21
N ALA A 444 12.88 0.25 -0.88
CA ALA A 444 12.94 1.20 -2.00
C ALA A 444 13.53 0.52 -3.25
N PRO A 445 12.71 -0.17 -4.07
CA PRO A 445 13.20 -1.05 -5.14
C PRO A 445 14.17 -0.39 -6.12
N TYR A 446 13.90 0.83 -6.58
CA TYR A 446 14.72 1.50 -7.59
C TYR A 446 16.05 2.07 -7.04
N LEU A 447 16.27 1.98 -5.71
CA LEU A 447 17.58 2.22 -5.10
C LEU A 447 18.45 0.95 -5.04
N ASP A 448 17.89 -0.21 -5.42
CA ASP A 448 18.64 -1.43 -5.68
C ASP A 448 18.82 -1.64 -7.19
N LEU A 449 20.09 -1.67 -7.63
CA LEU A 449 20.43 -2.02 -9.02
C LEU A 449 20.47 -3.55 -9.25
N THR A 450 20.18 -4.32 -8.20
CA THR A 450 20.06 -5.78 -8.17
C THR A 450 18.64 -6.18 -7.73
N TYR A 451 18.43 -7.45 -7.41
CA TYR A 451 17.18 -7.95 -6.82
C TYR A 451 17.30 -8.22 -5.31
N ASN A 452 18.47 -7.97 -4.71
CA ASN A 452 18.84 -8.48 -3.40
C ASN A 452 17.99 -7.91 -2.25
N SER A 453 17.62 -6.63 -2.35
CA SER A 453 16.80 -5.93 -1.35
C SER A 453 15.37 -6.45 -1.36
N ALA A 454 14.79 -6.65 -2.54
CA ALA A 454 13.45 -7.23 -2.70
C ALA A 454 13.40 -8.69 -2.25
N LEU A 455 14.43 -9.49 -2.57
CA LEU A 455 14.57 -10.85 -2.06
C LEU A 455 14.69 -10.87 -0.53
N SER A 456 15.55 -10.01 0.03
CA SER A 456 15.79 -9.95 1.48
C SER A 456 14.52 -9.55 2.22
N ALA A 457 13.79 -8.55 1.73
CA ALA A 457 12.49 -8.15 2.25
C ALA A 457 11.50 -9.33 2.23
N ASN A 458 11.37 -10.01 1.10
CA ASN A 458 10.53 -11.21 0.97
C ASN A 458 10.90 -12.32 1.95
N GLN A 459 12.19 -12.61 2.13
CA GLN A 459 12.67 -13.61 3.08
C GLN A 459 12.42 -13.22 4.55
N ILE A 460 12.41 -11.91 4.86
CA ILE A 460 12.05 -11.40 6.20
C ILE A 460 10.54 -11.52 6.45
N MET A 461 9.68 -11.22 5.46
CA MET A 461 8.23 -11.46 5.60
C MET A 461 7.91 -12.96 5.70
N HIS A 462 8.57 -13.81 4.89
CA HIS A 462 8.48 -15.27 5.00
C HIS A 462 8.90 -15.76 6.39
N ALA A 463 9.90 -15.13 7.00
CA ALA A 463 10.31 -15.44 8.36
C ALA A 463 9.19 -15.15 9.38
N CYS A 464 8.45 -14.04 9.25
CA CYS A 464 7.28 -13.79 10.11
C CYS A 464 6.15 -14.79 9.83
N LEU A 465 5.80 -15.01 8.55
CA LEU A 465 4.75 -15.94 8.14
C LEU A 465 5.03 -17.36 8.65
N THR A 466 6.29 -17.80 8.57
CA THR A 466 6.80 -19.03 9.20
C THR A 466 6.56 -19.01 10.70
N GLY A 467 6.82 -17.91 11.40
CA GLY A 467 6.57 -17.78 12.83
C GLY A 467 5.09 -17.91 13.20
N VAL A 468 4.19 -17.29 12.44
CA VAL A 468 2.73 -17.44 12.61
C VAL A 468 2.30 -18.90 12.42
N ALA A 469 2.80 -19.57 11.37
CA ALA A 469 2.54 -20.98 11.11
C ALA A 469 3.10 -21.90 12.21
N MET A 470 4.34 -21.65 12.65
CA MET A 470 4.96 -22.34 13.79
C MET A 470 4.09 -22.24 15.03
N ARG A 471 3.57 -21.03 15.36
CA ARG A 471 2.70 -20.82 16.52
C ARG A 471 1.38 -21.61 16.41
N LYS A 472 0.76 -21.65 15.22
CA LYS A 472 -0.46 -22.42 14.95
C LYS A 472 -0.25 -23.92 15.17
N GLU A 473 0.88 -24.46 14.74
CA GLU A 473 1.31 -25.86 14.98
C GLU A 473 1.83 -26.12 16.41
N GLY A 474 1.78 -25.12 17.31
CA GLY A 474 2.25 -25.25 18.70
C GLY A 474 3.77 -25.14 18.88
N ILE A 475 4.52 -24.83 17.84
CA ILE A 475 5.99 -24.65 17.82
C ILE A 475 6.36 -23.23 18.31
N ASN A 476 6.00 -22.93 19.56
CA ASN A 476 6.19 -21.60 20.17
C ASN A 476 7.34 -21.51 21.18
N LYS A 477 8.17 -22.56 21.28
CA LYS A 477 9.32 -22.61 22.21
C LYS A 477 10.33 -21.50 21.88
N THR A 478 10.76 -20.75 22.90
CA THR A 478 11.79 -19.72 22.74
C THR A 478 13.05 -20.26 22.07
N ASN A 479 13.51 -19.52 21.06
CA ASN A 479 14.67 -19.85 20.22
C ASN A 479 14.59 -21.25 19.56
N TYR A 480 13.40 -21.69 19.13
CA TYR A 480 13.24 -22.94 18.38
C TYR A 480 14.01 -22.91 17.05
N VAL A 481 14.71 -24.03 16.79
CA VAL A 481 15.27 -24.43 15.51
C VAL A 481 14.87 -25.89 15.30
N ASP A 482 14.42 -26.23 14.10
CA ASP A 482 14.00 -27.60 13.81
C ASP A 482 15.18 -28.61 13.94
N PRO A 483 15.00 -29.76 14.61
CA PRO A 483 16.06 -30.75 14.77
C PRO A 483 16.63 -31.29 13.45
N MET A 484 15.85 -31.33 12.36
CA MET A 484 16.30 -31.76 11.02
C MET A 484 17.08 -30.66 10.29
N ALA A 485 17.04 -29.41 10.75
CA ALA A 485 17.89 -28.33 10.26
C ALA A 485 19.32 -28.38 10.81
N LEU A 486 19.55 -29.17 11.87
CA LEU A 486 20.85 -29.35 12.50
C LEU A 486 21.62 -30.48 11.82
N SER A 487 22.94 -30.50 11.99
CA SER A 487 23.77 -31.60 11.49
C SER A 487 23.29 -32.93 12.07
N HIS A 488 22.98 -33.90 11.20
CA HIS A 488 22.55 -35.23 11.61
C HIS A 488 23.63 -36.03 12.35
N GLY A 489 24.89 -35.58 12.30
CA GLY A 489 26.04 -36.26 12.89
C GLY A 489 26.49 -37.50 12.12
N GLY A 490 27.76 -37.86 12.29
CA GLY A 490 28.41 -39.06 11.75
C GLY A 490 29.64 -39.39 12.57
#